data_AF-A0A5E9ACG5-F1
#
_entry.id   AF-A0A5E9ACG5-F1
#
_cell.length_a   1.000
_cell.length_b   1.000
_cell.length_c   1.000
_cell.angle_alpha   90.00
_cell.angle_beta   90.00
_cell.angle_gamma   90.00
#
_symmetry.space_group_name_H-M   'P 1'
#
loop_
_entity.id
_entity.type
_entity.pdbx_description
1 polymer ?
#
loop_
_entity_poly.entity_id
_entity_poly.type
_entity_poly.pdbx_seq_one_letter_code
_entity_poly.pdbx_strand_id
1 'polypeptide(L)'
;MAGDPEGKDDDSALSWRSQRIHRFPGPVSLNTEMPRIWRQEYLKDRYLLSRSIEYLEDRMCDIFDNVMVLDWDTRKYKPEVNIREGIYHSLPSLDFLRMMMETYFEGELRGKKILKANNKRKLIDAEKILLDQKWAVRSELRQNNIDFATNYQRPKTIFRFSNKRYNESLFREGTLRFAPSMAYRDDALLPAQFDNENQVHVSNGGYYELDAEFWICSFSCIYELRMYAEFEANSCIVIRDVPEFENRVVRSVHEFNAASPDDKIAQANFSPVVYYDPCKLFDVQTINEFHFLKPFRYAYQREFRAILAPKKNRPSTPIFLNLGPLTDIAELISA
;
A
#
# COMPACT_ATOMS: atom_id res chain seq x y z
N MET A 1 -25.73 38.51 22.95
CA MET A 1 -24.47 37.87 23.37
C MET A 1 -24.47 36.48 22.79
N ALA A 2 -23.84 36.33 21.63
CA ALA A 2 -23.68 35.04 20.96
C ALA A 2 -22.43 34.38 21.54
N GLY A 3 -22.56 33.15 22.01
CA GLY A 3 -21.46 32.29 22.41
C GLY A 3 -21.25 31.24 21.33
N ASP A 4 -20.07 31.28 20.73
CA ASP A 4 -19.56 30.29 19.77
C ASP A 4 -18.88 29.16 20.57
N PRO A 5 -19.09 27.87 20.27
CA PRO A 5 -18.30 26.81 20.88
C PRO A 5 -17.07 26.52 20.02
N GLU A 6 -15.89 26.85 20.54
CA GLU A 6 -14.61 26.42 20.01
C GLU A 6 -14.55 24.88 19.95
N GLY A 7 -14.52 24.36 18.73
CA GLY A 7 -14.10 23.00 18.44
C GLY A 7 -12.62 22.85 18.75
N LYS A 8 -12.31 22.02 19.75
CA LYS A 8 -10.96 21.48 19.93
C LYS A 8 -10.75 20.40 18.88
N ASP A 9 -10.08 20.76 17.79
CA ASP A 9 -9.50 19.79 16.88
C ASP A 9 -8.43 19.00 17.64
N ASP A 10 -8.64 17.69 17.73
CA ASP A 10 -7.75 16.72 18.36
C ASP A 10 -6.58 16.41 17.39
N ASP A 11 -5.60 17.33 17.36
CA ASP A 11 -4.38 17.27 16.53
C ASP A 11 -3.41 16.14 16.91
N SER A 12 -3.74 15.34 17.94
CA SER A 12 -2.84 14.31 18.48
C SER A 12 -2.84 13.00 17.67
N ALA A 13 -3.91 12.72 16.90
CA ALA A 13 -4.06 11.47 16.16
C ALA A 13 -3.31 11.43 14.80
N LEU A 14 -2.77 12.55 14.33
CA LEU A 14 -2.19 12.69 12.97
C LEU A 14 -0.66 12.65 12.89
N SER A 15 0.04 12.66 14.05
CA SER A 15 1.50 12.78 14.13
C SER A 15 2.27 11.70 13.32
N TRP A 16 1.80 10.46 13.33
CA TRP A 16 2.44 9.33 12.66
C TRP A 16 2.21 9.28 11.13
N ARG A 17 1.29 10.10 10.59
CA ARG A 17 1.04 10.22 9.16
C ARG A 17 1.89 11.29 8.47
N SER A 18 2.78 11.96 9.21
CA SER A 18 3.68 12.96 8.65
C SER A 18 4.79 12.29 7.82
N GLN A 19 4.89 12.64 6.53
CA GLN A 19 6.04 12.24 5.72
C GLN A 19 7.31 12.85 6.33
N ARG A 20 8.34 12.02 6.57
CA ARG A 20 9.66 12.54 6.96
C ARG A 20 10.30 13.19 5.73
N ILE A 21 10.24 14.52 5.69
CA ILE A 21 10.93 15.33 4.68
C ILE A 21 12.37 15.48 5.12
N HIS A 22 13.29 14.78 4.46
CA HIS A 22 14.71 15.04 4.60
C HIS A 22 15.09 16.16 3.63
N ARG A 23 15.39 17.35 4.16
CA ARG A 23 15.90 18.47 3.36
C ARG A 23 17.41 18.30 3.18
N PHE A 24 17.87 18.25 1.93
CA PHE A 24 19.29 18.14 1.63
C PHE A 24 19.83 19.51 1.23
N PRO A 25 20.94 19.99 1.85
CA PRO A 25 21.49 21.32 1.58
C PRO A 25 22.25 21.46 0.24
N GLY A 26 22.01 20.55 -0.73
CA GLY A 26 22.68 20.51 -2.02
C GLY A 26 22.42 19.18 -2.74
N PRO A 27 22.92 18.97 -3.97
CA PRO A 27 22.81 17.69 -4.66
C PRO A 27 23.37 16.57 -3.77
N VAL A 28 22.50 15.63 -3.40
CA VAL A 28 22.85 14.52 -2.52
C VAL A 28 23.93 13.68 -3.19
N SER A 29 25.16 13.81 -2.71
CA SER A 29 26.14 12.76 -2.92
C SER A 29 25.69 11.57 -2.08
N LEU A 30 25.02 10.61 -2.75
CA LEU A 30 24.76 9.28 -2.21
C LEU A 30 26.05 8.56 -1.75
N ASN A 31 27.23 9.14 -2.01
CA ASN A 31 28.51 8.48 -1.85
C ASN A 31 29.24 8.73 -0.52
N THR A 32 28.85 9.66 0.37
CA THR A 32 29.67 9.88 1.58
C THR A 32 28.94 10.24 2.88
N GLU A 33 28.18 11.33 2.95
CA GLU A 33 27.81 11.89 4.27
C GLU A 33 26.55 11.30 4.91
N MET A 34 25.45 11.22 4.17
CA MET A 34 24.18 10.63 4.68
C MET A 34 24.31 9.14 5.02
N PRO A 35 24.91 8.30 4.14
CA PRO A 35 25.28 6.94 4.52
C PRO A 35 26.07 6.86 5.83
N ARG A 36 27.01 7.79 6.06
CA ARG A 36 27.82 7.78 7.29
C ARG A 36 26.97 8.07 8.53
N ILE A 37 26.09 9.08 8.47
CA ILE A 37 25.20 9.42 9.58
C ILE A 37 24.26 8.26 9.89
N TRP A 38 23.60 7.68 8.88
CA TRP A 38 22.70 6.54 9.08
C TRP A 38 23.42 5.31 9.62
N ARG A 39 24.64 5.03 9.17
CA ARG A 39 25.46 3.96 9.74
C ARG A 39 25.77 4.21 11.21
N GLN A 40 26.11 5.45 11.59
CA GLN A 40 26.35 5.82 12.99
C GLN A 40 25.09 5.70 13.85
N GLU A 41 23.93 6.12 13.33
CA GLU A 41 22.64 5.94 14.01
C GLU A 41 22.30 4.46 14.16
N TYR A 42 22.47 3.67 13.11
CA TYR A 42 22.24 2.23 13.11
C TYR A 42 23.15 1.48 14.11
N LEU A 43 24.41 1.92 14.30
CA LEU A 43 25.29 1.34 15.31
C LEU A 43 24.80 1.58 16.75
N LYS A 44 24.02 2.63 17.00
CA LYS A 44 23.43 2.91 18.32
C LYS A 44 22.26 1.96 18.63
N ASP A 45 21.55 1.53 17.59
CA ASP A 45 20.42 0.60 17.68
C ASP A 45 20.42 -0.36 16.49
N ARG A 46 21.17 -1.45 16.62
CA ARG A 46 21.34 -2.46 15.57
C ARG A 46 20.13 -3.38 15.50
N TYR A 47 18.98 -2.85 15.13
CA TYR A 47 17.70 -3.56 15.15
C TYR A 47 17.64 -4.79 14.22
N LEU A 48 18.59 -4.97 13.30
CA LEU A 48 18.69 -6.19 12.47
C LEU A 48 19.63 -7.26 13.07
N LEU A 49 20.29 -7.01 14.21
CA LEU A 49 21.32 -7.88 14.80
C LEU A 49 20.86 -9.33 15.01
N SER A 50 19.60 -9.54 15.41
CA SER A 50 19.05 -10.87 15.70
C SER A 50 18.55 -11.63 14.46
N ARG A 51 18.50 -10.99 13.29
CA ARG A 51 18.01 -11.60 12.05
C ARG A 51 19.09 -12.46 11.39
N SER A 52 18.71 -13.46 10.60
CA SER A 52 19.69 -14.30 9.87
C SER A 52 20.25 -13.59 8.63
N ILE A 53 21.29 -14.15 8.01
CA ILE A 53 21.82 -13.61 6.74
C ILE A 53 20.79 -13.76 5.62
N GLU A 54 20.11 -14.89 5.57
CA GLU A 54 19.05 -15.19 4.61
C GLU A 54 17.93 -14.16 4.71
N TYR A 55 17.53 -13.79 5.93
CA TYR A 55 16.57 -12.71 6.15
C TYR A 55 17.05 -11.37 5.60
N LEU A 56 18.34 -11.03 5.74
CA LEU A 56 18.89 -9.78 5.18
C LEU A 56 18.87 -9.79 3.65
N GLU A 57 19.11 -10.95 3.02
CA GLU A 57 19.02 -11.13 1.57
C GLU A 57 17.57 -10.97 1.09
N ASP A 58 16.60 -11.62 1.75
CA ASP A 58 15.17 -11.50 1.43
C ASP A 58 14.68 -10.06 1.65
N ARG A 59 15.04 -9.45 2.76
CA ARG A 59 14.74 -8.04 3.06
C ARG A 59 15.30 -7.11 1.99
N MET A 60 16.50 -7.37 1.50
CA MET A 60 17.08 -6.57 0.41
C MET A 60 16.27 -6.75 -0.87
N CYS A 61 15.82 -7.96 -1.20
CA CYS A 61 14.92 -8.20 -2.32
C CYS A 61 13.62 -7.39 -2.19
N ASP A 62 12.97 -7.47 -1.02
CA ASP A 62 11.75 -6.70 -0.75
C ASP A 62 11.99 -5.19 -0.89
N ILE A 63 13.11 -4.66 -0.40
CA ILE A 63 13.46 -3.23 -0.56
C ILE A 63 13.61 -2.89 -2.05
N PHE A 64 14.34 -3.70 -2.82
CA PHE A 64 14.51 -3.50 -4.26
C PHE A 64 13.18 -3.53 -5.00
N ASP A 65 12.29 -4.46 -4.65
CA ASP A 65 10.95 -4.53 -5.24
C ASP A 65 10.13 -3.26 -5.04
N ASN A 66 10.37 -2.54 -3.95
CA ASN A 66 9.63 -1.33 -3.63
C ASN A 66 10.18 -0.06 -4.28
N VAL A 67 11.43 -0.09 -4.75
CA VAL A 67 12.10 1.06 -5.37
C VAL A 67 12.34 0.87 -6.87
N MET A 68 12.26 -0.34 -7.40
CA MET A 68 12.52 -0.59 -8.82
C MET A 68 11.22 -0.52 -9.61
N VAL A 69 11.20 0.34 -10.63
CA VAL A 69 10.06 0.48 -11.55
C VAL A 69 10.49 0.25 -12.99
N LEU A 70 9.57 -0.29 -13.80
CA LEU A 70 9.77 -0.42 -15.23
C LEU A 70 9.56 0.94 -15.91
N ASP A 71 10.63 1.45 -16.52
CA ASP A 71 10.54 2.60 -17.40
C ASP A 71 9.95 2.15 -18.75
N TRP A 72 8.77 2.68 -19.09
CA TRP A 72 8.02 2.22 -20.27
C TRP A 72 8.68 2.65 -21.59
N ASP A 73 9.44 3.74 -21.60
CA ASP A 73 10.09 4.27 -22.80
C ASP A 73 11.36 3.48 -23.12
N THR A 74 12.19 3.23 -22.11
CA THR A 74 13.48 2.54 -22.26
C THR A 74 13.36 1.03 -22.11
N ARG A 75 12.21 0.53 -21.62
CA ARG A 75 11.95 -0.89 -21.30
C ARG A 75 12.93 -1.47 -20.28
N LYS A 76 13.55 -0.61 -19.47
CA LYS A 76 14.55 -0.97 -18.45
C LYS A 76 13.99 -0.67 -17.07
N TYR A 77 14.34 -1.52 -16.10
CA TYR A 77 14.08 -1.17 -14.71
C TYR A 77 15.08 -0.13 -14.25
N LYS A 78 14.57 0.85 -13.51
CA LYS A 78 15.37 1.88 -12.85
C LYS A 78 14.89 2.07 -11.42
N PRO A 79 15.77 2.50 -10.51
CA PRO A 79 15.34 2.91 -9.19
C PRO A 79 14.48 4.18 -9.32
N GLU A 80 13.24 4.12 -8.88
CA GLU A 80 12.39 5.27 -8.62
C GLU A 80 12.60 5.72 -7.18
N VAL A 81 13.57 6.60 -7.01
CA VAL A 81 13.75 7.35 -5.77
C VAL A 81 13.07 8.70 -6.01
N ASN A 82 12.02 9.02 -5.24
CA ASN A 82 11.27 10.26 -5.40
C ASN A 82 12.12 11.45 -4.92
N ILE A 83 12.98 11.95 -5.80
CA ILE A 83 13.82 13.12 -5.57
C ILE A 83 13.27 14.27 -6.40
N ARG A 84 12.78 15.33 -5.76
CA ARG A 84 12.28 16.54 -6.42
C ARG A 84 13.03 17.74 -5.92
N GLU A 85 13.56 18.55 -6.83
CA GLU A 85 14.33 19.75 -6.48
C GLU A 85 15.50 19.43 -5.51
N GLY A 86 16.07 18.22 -5.63
CA GLY A 86 17.13 17.72 -4.73
C GLY A 86 16.64 17.16 -3.39
N ILE A 87 15.33 17.15 -3.13
CA ILE A 87 14.71 16.66 -1.90
C ILE A 87 14.20 15.23 -2.12
N TYR A 88 14.69 14.28 -1.32
CA TYR A 88 14.13 12.93 -1.28
C TYR A 88 12.88 12.86 -0.42
N HIS A 89 11.81 12.32 -1.00
CA HIS A 89 10.51 12.11 -0.39
C HIS A 89 10.31 10.63 -0.08
N SER A 90 10.38 10.31 1.21
CA SER A 90 10.09 8.98 1.74
C SER A 90 8.58 8.72 1.81
N LEU A 91 8.17 7.46 1.93
CA LEU A 91 6.79 7.15 2.32
C LEU A 91 6.56 7.53 3.78
N PRO A 92 5.31 7.77 4.21
CA PRO A 92 5.01 7.84 5.64
C PRO A 92 5.56 6.59 6.34
N SER A 93 6.30 6.78 7.43
CA SER A 93 6.87 5.71 8.26
C SER A 93 7.92 4.80 7.59
N LEU A 94 8.28 5.00 6.32
CA LEU A 94 9.26 4.18 5.60
C LEU A 94 10.24 4.97 4.75
N ASP A 95 11.53 4.74 5.00
CA ASP A 95 12.64 5.26 4.21
C ASP A 95 13.42 4.10 3.56
N PHE A 96 13.06 3.77 2.31
CA PHE A 96 13.68 2.66 1.58
C PHE A 96 15.17 2.84 1.34
N LEU A 97 15.61 4.07 1.07
CA LEU A 97 17.03 4.35 0.86
C LEU A 97 17.83 4.10 2.16
N ARG A 98 17.32 4.59 3.29
CA ARG A 98 17.93 4.29 4.59
C ARG A 98 17.89 2.80 4.90
N MET A 99 16.76 2.13 4.70
CA MET A 99 16.62 0.68 4.94
C MET A 99 17.61 -0.13 4.10
N MET A 100 17.81 0.24 2.83
CA MET A 100 18.80 -0.37 1.94
C MET A 100 20.20 -0.23 2.53
N MET A 101 20.58 0.97 2.96
CA MET A 101 21.90 1.23 3.54
C MET A 101 22.12 0.48 4.87
N GLU A 102 21.13 0.46 5.76
CA GLU A 102 21.18 -0.25 7.04
C GLU A 102 21.30 -1.78 6.83
N THR A 103 20.53 -2.33 5.89
CA THR A 103 20.54 -3.76 5.55
C THR A 103 21.88 -4.18 4.94
N TYR A 104 22.39 -3.38 3.98
CA TYR A 104 23.69 -3.62 3.37
C TYR A 104 24.83 -3.54 4.40
N PHE A 105 24.82 -2.50 5.25
CA PHE A 105 25.83 -2.29 6.27
C PHE A 105 25.83 -3.38 7.35
N GLU A 106 24.66 -3.87 7.76
CA GLU A 106 24.58 -5.02 8.68
C GLU A 106 25.23 -6.27 8.06
N GLY A 107 25.07 -6.48 6.76
CA GLY A 107 25.80 -7.50 6.02
C GLY A 107 27.32 -7.34 6.12
N GLU A 108 27.82 -6.13 5.85
CA GLU A 108 29.26 -5.81 5.92
C GLU A 108 29.83 -6.09 7.32
N LEU A 109 29.12 -5.67 8.38
CA LEU A 109 29.51 -5.95 9.76
C LEU A 109 29.62 -7.45 10.08
N ARG A 110 28.91 -8.30 9.32
CA ARG A 110 28.95 -9.77 9.43
C ARG A 110 29.84 -10.44 8.40
N GLY A 111 30.62 -9.67 7.64
CA GLY A 111 31.51 -10.20 6.59
C GLY A 111 30.77 -10.79 5.39
N LYS A 112 29.53 -10.37 5.12
CA LYS A 112 28.71 -10.82 3.98
C LYS A 112 28.28 -9.64 3.11
N LYS A 113 28.49 -9.75 1.80
CA LYS A 113 27.97 -8.77 0.84
C LYS A 113 26.52 -9.10 0.49
N ILE A 114 25.58 -8.33 1.03
CA ILE A 114 24.16 -8.45 0.71
C ILE A 114 23.89 -7.70 -0.60
N LEU A 115 24.07 -8.39 -1.74
CA LEU A 115 23.95 -7.82 -3.08
C LEU A 115 22.94 -8.58 -3.98
N LYS A 116 22.36 -9.67 -3.50
CA LYS A 116 21.50 -10.53 -4.31
C LYS A 116 20.06 -10.08 -4.22
N ALA A 117 19.52 -9.57 -5.32
CA ALA A 117 18.12 -9.76 -5.65
C ALA A 117 17.99 -11.14 -6.30
N ASN A 118 17.32 -12.09 -5.64
CA ASN A 118 17.01 -13.37 -6.28
C ASN A 118 16.04 -13.19 -7.46
N ASN A 119 16.01 -14.22 -8.30
CA ASN A 119 15.62 -14.28 -9.70
C ASN A 119 14.14 -13.88 -10.00
N LYS A 120 13.79 -12.60 -9.98
CA LYS A 120 12.48 -12.08 -10.41
C LYS A 120 12.31 -11.88 -11.92
N ARG A 121 13.15 -12.54 -12.73
CA ARG A 121 13.14 -12.44 -14.19
C ARG A 121 11.74 -12.70 -14.80
N LYS A 122 10.97 -13.63 -14.22
CA LYS A 122 9.60 -13.94 -14.70
C LYS A 122 8.65 -12.76 -14.60
N LEU A 123 8.68 -11.99 -13.50
CA LEU A 123 7.82 -10.81 -13.34
C LEU A 123 8.24 -9.69 -14.30
N ILE A 124 9.55 -9.47 -14.41
CA ILE A 124 10.15 -8.53 -15.37
C ILE A 124 9.70 -8.84 -16.80
N ASP A 125 9.72 -10.12 -17.17
CA ASP A 125 9.34 -10.55 -18.51
C ASP A 125 7.82 -10.38 -18.73
N ALA A 126 6.99 -10.70 -17.73
CA ALA A 126 5.54 -10.47 -17.78
C ALA A 126 5.17 -8.99 -17.93
N GLU A 127 5.80 -8.10 -17.17
CA GLU A 127 5.59 -6.66 -17.30
C GLU A 127 6.05 -6.13 -18.66
N LYS A 128 7.17 -6.63 -19.19
CA LYS A 128 7.65 -6.25 -20.53
C LYS A 128 6.70 -6.66 -21.64
N ILE A 129 6.04 -7.83 -21.52
CA ILE A 129 5.01 -8.25 -22.48
C ILE A 129 3.84 -7.25 -22.49
N LEU A 130 3.47 -6.69 -21.33
CA LEU A 130 2.41 -5.68 -21.23
C LEU A 130 2.77 -4.36 -21.90
N LEU A 131 4.06 -4.03 -22.09
CA LEU A 131 4.46 -2.84 -22.85
C LEU A 131 4.04 -2.91 -24.33
N ASP A 132 3.90 -4.12 -24.87
CA ASP A 132 3.43 -4.32 -26.25
C ASP A 132 1.89 -4.34 -26.31
N GLN A 133 1.20 -4.34 -25.17
CA GLN A 133 -0.25 -4.29 -25.05
C GLN A 133 -0.74 -2.84 -24.96
N LYS A 134 -1.09 -2.24 -26.11
CA LYS A 134 -1.51 -0.82 -26.19
C LYS A 134 -2.67 -0.43 -25.26
N TRP A 135 -3.54 -1.38 -24.90
CA TRP A 135 -4.65 -1.12 -23.98
C TRP A 135 -4.15 -0.90 -22.53
N ALA A 136 -3.05 -1.53 -22.13
CA ALA A 136 -2.51 -1.47 -20.77
C ALA A 136 -1.60 -0.26 -20.56
N VAL A 137 -0.88 0.19 -21.59
CA VAL A 137 0.04 1.33 -21.52
C VAL A 137 -0.75 2.65 -21.59
N ARG A 138 -0.89 3.30 -20.43
CA ARG A 138 -1.64 4.55 -20.27
C ARG A 138 -0.75 5.63 -19.65
N SER A 139 0.15 6.20 -20.45
CA SER A 139 1.20 7.11 -19.97
C SER A 139 0.65 8.35 -19.27
N GLU A 140 -0.56 8.78 -19.63
CA GLU A 140 -1.28 9.87 -18.98
C GLU A 140 -1.62 9.58 -17.51
N LEU A 141 -1.73 8.30 -17.11
CA LEU A 141 -2.00 7.91 -15.72
C LEU A 141 -0.75 7.94 -14.85
N ARG A 142 0.47 8.01 -15.42
CA ARG A 142 1.72 8.10 -14.63
C ARG A 142 1.81 9.38 -13.80
N GLN A 143 1.18 10.46 -14.26
CA GLN A 143 1.12 11.69 -13.47
C GLN A 143 0.42 11.47 -12.13
N ASN A 144 -0.54 10.53 -12.04
CA ASN A 144 -1.17 10.18 -10.77
C ASN A 144 -0.19 9.53 -9.79
N ASN A 145 0.76 8.73 -10.27
CA ASN A 145 1.79 8.09 -9.42
C ASN A 145 2.67 9.17 -8.78
N ILE A 146 3.05 10.16 -9.59
CA ILE A 146 3.81 11.35 -9.17
C ILE A 146 2.99 12.15 -8.16
N ASP A 147 1.74 12.48 -8.46
CA ASP A 147 0.89 13.28 -7.58
C ASP A 147 0.65 12.60 -6.22
N PHE A 148 0.38 11.29 -6.23
CA PHE A 148 0.19 10.51 -5.01
C PHE A 148 1.46 10.44 -4.15
N ALA A 149 2.63 10.29 -4.77
CA ALA A 149 3.90 10.27 -4.04
C ALA A 149 4.17 11.58 -3.29
N THR A 150 3.62 12.71 -3.76
CA THR A 150 3.67 14.01 -3.06
C THR A 150 2.51 14.28 -2.11
N ASN A 151 1.36 13.65 -2.30
CA ASN A 151 0.18 13.84 -1.46
C ASN A 151 -0.44 12.49 -1.08
N TYR A 152 0.27 11.79 -0.20
CA TYR A 152 -0.04 10.41 0.16
C TYR A 152 -1.43 10.24 0.78
N GLN A 153 -1.92 11.23 1.54
CA GLN A 153 -3.08 11.04 2.42
C GLN A 153 -4.42 11.06 1.69
N ARG A 154 -4.51 11.69 0.52
CA ARG A 154 -5.77 11.89 -0.21
C ARG A 154 -5.58 11.61 -1.70
N PRO A 155 -5.63 10.34 -2.13
CA PRO A 155 -5.50 10.01 -3.54
C PRO A 155 -6.64 10.66 -4.32
N LYS A 156 -6.30 11.35 -5.42
CA LYS A 156 -7.30 11.88 -6.36
C LYS A 156 -7.87 10.78 -7.26
N THR A 157 -7.15 9.68 -7.41
CA THR A 157 -7.52 8.57 -8.29
C THR A 157 -7.07 7.29 -7.63
N ILE A 158 -7.94 6.27 -7.68
CA ILE A 158 -7.63 4.91 -7.24
C ILE A 158 -7.90 3.93 -8.39
N PHE A 159 -7.21 2.80 -8.33
CA PHE A 159 -7.15 1.82 -9.40
C PHE A 159 -7.51 0.44 -8.88
N ARG A 160 -8.33 -0.31 -9.61
CA ARG A 160 -8.63 -1.71 -9.28
C ARG A 160 -8.20 -2.64 -10.38
N PHE A 161 -7.09 -3.34 -10.18
CA PHE A 161 -6.60 -4.38 -11.09
C PHE A 161 -7.29 -5.71 -10.79
N SER A 162 -8.01 -6.27 -11.75
CA SER A 162 -8.70 -7.55 -11.58
C SER A 162 -9.07 -8.20 -12.90
N ASN A 163 -9.73 -9.35 -12.82
CA ASN A 163 -10.38 -9.96 -13.96
C ASN A 163 -11.51 -9.06 -14.49
N LYS A 164 -11.57 -8.92 -15.82
CA LYS A 164 -12.51 -8.08 -16.57
C LYS A 164 -13.95 -8.27 -16.15
N ARG A 165 -14.39 -9.51 -15.89
CA ARG A 165 -15.79 -9.76 -15.48
C ARG A 165 -16.16 -9.04 -14.18
N TYR A 166 -15.24 -8.99 -13.22
CA TYR A 166 -15.48 -8.36 -11.93
C TYR A 166 -15.45 -6.85 -12.06
N ASN A 167 -14.51 -6.34 -12.84
CA ASN A 167 -14.40 -4.92 -13.10
C ASN A 167 -15.55 -4.39 -13.97
N GLU A 168 -16.06 -5.17 -14.93
CA GLU A 168 -17.23 -4.82 -15.72
C GLU A 168 -18.49 -4.73 -14.86
N SER A 169 -18.71 -5.69 -13.95
CA SER A 169 -19.84 -5.65 -13.02
C SER A 169 -19.75 -4.43 -12.09
N LEU A 170 -18.59 -4.16 -11.49
CA LEU A 170 -18.40 -2.94 -10.69
C LEU A 170 -18.61 -1.66 -11.52
N PHE A 171 -18.08 -1.59 -12.74
CA PHE A 171 -18.18 -0.40 -13.58
C PHE A 171 -19.59 -0.12 -14.08
N ARG A 172 -20.29 -1.15 -14.58
CA ARG A 172 -21.60 -1.01 -15.25
C ARG A 172 -22.76 -1.09 -14.29
N GLU A 173 -22.65 -1.91 -13.24
CA GLU A 173 -23.76 -2.22 -12.34
C GLU A 173 -23.55 -1.59 -10.96
N GLY A 174 -22.30 -1.30 -10.58
CA GLY A 174 -21.97 -0.82 -9.24
C GLY A 174 -21.79 -1.92 -8.21
N THR A 175 -21.66 -3.19 -8.63
CA THR A 175 -21.51 -4.31 -7.69
C THR A 175 -20.10 -4.35 -7.10
N LEU A 176 -19.96 -3.93 -5.83
CA LEU A 176 -18.70 -3.95 -5.10
C LEU A 176 -18.68 -5.06 -4.05
N ARG A 177 -17.74 -6.00 -4.23
CA ARG A 177 -17.49 -7.08 -3.28
C ARG A 177 -16.51 -6.64 -2.20
N PHE A 178 -16.88 -6.84 -0.94
CA PHE A 178 -15.97 -6.83 0.19
C PHE A 178 -15.78 -8.25 0.72
N ALA A 179 -14.53 -8.67 0.91
CA ALA A 179 -14.20 -10.00 1.43
C ALA A 179 -13.86 -9.91 2.92
N PRO A 180 -14.14 -10.96 3.73
CA PRO A 180 -13.61 -11.03 5.08
C PRO A 180 -12.08 -10.91 5.08
N SER A 181 -11.51 -10.25 6.09
CA SER A 181 -10.06 -10.10 6.26
C SER A 181 -9.33 -11.46 6.26
N MET A 182 -9.96 -12.48 6.86
CA MET A 182 -9.44 -13.86 6.90
C MET A 182 -9.34 -14.53 5.53
N ALA A 183 -10.08 -14.06 4.51
CA ALA A 183 -10.02 -14.64 3.16
C ALA A 183 -8.67 -14.40 2.46
N TYR A 184 -7.84 -13.49 2.97
CA TYR A 184 -6.52 -13.18 2.42
C TYR A 184 -5.39 -14.05 3.00
N ARG A 185 -5.71 -14.91 3.98
CA ARG A 185 -4.81 -15.89 4.58
C ARG A 185 -4.90 -17.28 3.90
N ASP A 186 -5.31 -17.31 2.63
CA ASP A 186 -5.46 -18.55 1.86
C ASP A 186 -4.18 -18.80 1.04
N ASP A 187 -3.52 -19.94 1.29
CA ASP A 187 -2.29 -20.34 0.60
C ASP A 187 -2.48 -20.56 -0.91
N ALA A 188 -3.72 -20.66 -1.39
CA ALA A 188 -4.04 -20.71 -2.81
C ALA A 188 -3.95 -19.34 -3.51
N LEU A 189 -3.83 -18.25 -2.75
CA LEU A 189 -3.69 -16.90 -3.29
C LEU A 189 -2.32 -16.67 -3.91
N LEU A 190 -2.28 -15.73 -4.87
CA LEU A 190 -1.01 -15.26 -5.42
C LEU A 190 -0.17 -14.59 -4.33
N PRO A 191 1.17 -14.61 -4.41
CA PRO A 191 2.04 -14.00 -3.40
C PRO A 191 1.77 -12.50 -3.14
N ALA A 192 1.25 -11.78 -4.14
CA ALA A 192 0.87 -10.37 -4.01
C ALA A 192 -0.50 -10.16 -3.34
N GLN A 193 -1.35 -11.20 -3.30
CA GLN A 193 -2.68 -11.19 -2.69
C GLN A 193 -2.65 -11.75 -1.26
N PHE A 194 -1.76 -12.72 -0.98
CA PHE A 194 -1.64 -13.33 0.33
C PHE A 194 -1.17 -12.30 1.37
N ASP A 195 -2.01 -12.10 2.39
CA ASP A 195 -1.68 -11.29 3.57
C ASP A 195 -2.48 -11.75 4.79
N ASN A 196 -1.86 -11.72 5.97
CA ASN A 196 -2.58 -11.95 7.21
C ASN A 196 -3.07 -10.61 7.76
N GLU A 197 -4.20 -10.15 7.21
CA GLU A 197 -4.83 -8.86 7.51
C GLU A 197 -5.20 -8.66 8.99
N ASN A 198 -5.18 -9.74 9.77
CA ASN A 198 -5.46 -9.75 11.21
C ASN A 198 -4.20 -9.79 12.07
N GLN A 199 -2.99 -9.77 11.49
CA GLN A 199 -1.73 -9.83 12.24
C GLN A 199 -0.75 -8.73 11.84
N VAL A 200 -0.06 -8.18 12.84
CA VAL A 200 1.05 -7.22 12.64
C VAL A 200 2.25 -7.68 13.43
N HIS A 201 3.43 -7.56 12.82
CA HIS A 201 4.69 -7.84 13.52
C HIS A 201 4.92 -6.81 14.62
N VAL A 202 5.20 -7.31 15.82
CA VAL A 202 5.59 -6.47 16.95
C VAL A 202 7.09 -6.59 17.22
N SER A 203 7.61 -5.57 17.90
CA SER A 203 9.03 -5.33 18.08
C SER A 203 9.84 -6.44 18.75
N ASN A 204 9.20 -7.27 19.58
CA ASN A 204 9.83 -8.42 20.23
C ASN A 204 9.98 -9.64 19.28
N GLY A 205 9.64 -9.49 17.99
CA GLY A 205 9.66 -10.56 17.00
C GLY A 205 8.41 -11.44 17.02
N GLY A 206 7.40 -11.10 17.81
CA GLY A 206 6.09 -11.74 17.82
C GLY A 206 5.10 -11.11 16.86
N TYR A 207 3.83 -11.49 17.03
CA TYR A 207 2.69 -10.95 16.29
C TYR A 207 1.66 -10.43 17.31
N TYR A 208 1.04 -9.30 16.97
CA TYR A 208 -0.23 -8.91 17.57
C TYR A 208 -1.35 -9.35 16.63
N GLU A 209 -2.35 -10.03 17.17
CA GLU A 209 -3.53 -10.49 16.43
C GLU A 209 -4.73 -9.63 16.82
N LEU A 210 -5.47 -9.16 15.80
CA LEU A 210 -6.69 -8.41 15.99
C LEU A 210 -7.81 -9.31 16.51
N ASP A 211 -8.45 -8.88 17.60
CA ASP A 211 -9.64 -9.55 18.12
C ASP A 211 -10.88 -9.40 17.21
N ALA A 212 -10.90 -8.34 16.40
CA ALA A 212 -12.00 -7.98 15.51
C ALA A 212 -11.66 -8.26 14.03
N GLU A 213 -12.53 -9.02 13.38
CA GLU A 213 -12.52 -9.24 11.94
C GLU A 213 -13.36 -8.18 11.22
N PHE A 214 -13.02 -7.90 9.97
CA PHE A 214 -13.62 -6.84 9.16
C PHE A 214 -13.77 -7.30 7.72
N TRP A 215 -14.61 -6.62 6.94
CA TRP A 215 -14.57 -6.78 5.49
C TRP A 215 -13.66 -5.75 4.85
N ILE A 216 -12.94 -6.15 3.81
CA ILE A 216 -11.96 -5.33 3.09
C ILE A 216 -12.21 -5.39 1.58
N CYS A 217 -12.07 -4.23 0.94
CA CYS A 217 -11.92 -4.10 -0.49
C CYS A 217 -10.72 -3.18 -0.79
N SER A 218 -9.77 -3.69 -1.55
CA SER A 218 -8.50 -3.01 -1.82
C SER A 218 -8.43 -2.46 -3.25
N PHE A 219 -7.76 -1.33 -3.36
CA PHE A 219 -7.43 -0.60 -4.57
C PHE A 219 -5.94 -0.23 -4.52
N SER A 220 -5.39 0.25 -5.63
CA SER A 220 -4.07 0.89 -5.66
C SER A 220 -4.23 2.40 -5.84
N CYS A 221 -3.36 3.20 -5.24
CA CYS A 221 -3.25 4.63 -5.50
C CYS A 221 -2.39 4.96 -6.72
N ILE A 222 -1.77 3.96 -7.36
CA ILE A 222 -0.89 4.15 -8.51
C ILE A 222 -1.30 3.23 -9.66
N TYR A 223 -0.95 3.64 -10.88
CA TYR A 223 -1.13 2.84 -12.07
C TYR A 223 0.22 2.27 -12.53
N GLU A 224 0.44 0.98 -12.28
CA GLU A 224 1.69 0.28 -12.65
C GLU A 224 1.41 -1.03 -13.38
N LEU A 225 2.18 -1.31 -14.44
CA LEU A 225 2.00 -2.54 -15.23
C LEU A 225 2.25 -3.80 -14.41
N ARG A 226 3.13 -3.69 -13.41
CA ARG A 226 3.36 -4.72 -12.39
C ARG A 226 2.08 -5.24 -11.75
N MET A 227 1.09 -4.37 -11.51
CA MET A 227 -0.18 -4.77 -10.90
C MET A 227 -0.97 -5.73 -11.80
N TYR A 228 -0.87 -5.61 -13.12
CA TYR A 228 -1.49 -6.59 -14.01
C TYR A 228 -0.79 -7.95 -13.91
N ALA A 229 0.54 -7.97 -13.85
CA ALA A 229 1.31 -9.20 -13.79
C ALA A 229 1.16 -9.93 -12.45
N GLU A 230 1.23 -9.22 -11.32
CA GLU A 230 1.18 -9.84 -9.99
C GLU A 230 -0.22 -10.25 -9.52
N PHE A 231 -1.27 -9.62 -10.06
CA PHE A 231 -2.66 -9.98 -9.77
C PHE A 231 -3.32 -10.80 -10.89
N GLU A 232 -2.55 -11.19 -11.91
CA GLU A 232 -3.04 -11.84 -13.14
C GLU A 232 -4.27 -11.12 -13.73
N ALA A 233 -4.25 -9.79 -13.66
CA ALA A 233 -5.37 -8.96 -14.08
C ALA A 233 -5.33 -8.75 -15.60
N ASN A 234 -6.51 -8.70 -16.20
CA ASN A 234 -6.69 -8.35 -17.62
C ASN A 234 -7.56 -7.09 -17.79
N SER A 235 -7.79 -6.36 -16.69
CA SER A 235 -8.51 -5.09 -16.67
C SER A 235 -8.14 -4.24 -15.46
N CYS A 236 -8.39 -2.94 -15.56
CA CYS A 236 -8.26 -1.98 -14.48
C CYS A 236 -9.45 -1.01 -14.52
N ILE A 237 -10.10 -0.77 -13.38
CA ILE A 237 -10.98 0.39 -13.23
C ILE A 237 -10.17 1.56 -12.70
N VAL A 238 -10.28 2.70 -13.35
CA VAL A 238 -9.72 3.98 -12.92
C VAL A 238 -10.86 4.80 -12.31
N ILE A 239 -10.89 4.97 -10.99
CA ILE A 239 -11.89 5.79 -10.28
C ILE A 239 -11.29 7.17 -10.06
N ARG A 240 -11.84 8.19 -10.73
CA ARG A 240 -11.29 9.56 -10.77
C ARG A 240 -11.91 10.52 -9.75
N ASP A 241 -13.06 10.15 -9.19
CA ASP A 241 -13.72 10.88 -8.10
C ASP A 241 -13.81 9.97 -6.87
N VAL A 242 -12.74 9.96 -6.08
CA VAL A 242 -12.65 9.15 -4.86
C VAL A 242 -13.69 9.58 -3.81
N PRO A 243 -13.92 10.88 -3.54
CA PRO A 243 -14.98 11.31 -2.64
C PRO A 243 -16.38 10.82 -3.03
N GLU A 244 -16.75 10.91 -4.31
CA GLU A 244 -18.06 10.39 -4.75
C GLU A 244 -18.13 8.86 -4.65
N PHE A 245 -17.05 8.16 -4.94
CA PHE A 245 -16.98 6.71 -4.72
C PHE A 245 -17.19 6.34 -3.24
N GLU A 246 -16.51 7.02 -2.31
CA GLU A 246 -16.69 6.82 -0.86
C GLU A 246 -18.14 7.10 -0.42
N ASN A 247 -18.73 8.20 -0.91
CA ASN A 247 -20.13 8.55 -0.64
C ASN A 247 -21.10 7.46 -1.10
N ARG A 248 -20.86 6.86 -2.28
CA ARG A 248 -21.68 5.74 -2.79
C ARG A 248 -21.54 4.51 -1.92
N VAL A 249 -20.33 4.14 -1.50
CA VAL A 249 -20.12 3.03 -0.55
C VAL A 249 -20.90 3.27 0.73
N VAL A 250 -20.78 4.46 1.34
CA VAL A 250 -21.50 4.80 2.58
C VAL A 250 -23.02 4.72 2.40
N ARG A 251 -23.55 5.23 1.28
CA ARG A 251 -24.98 5.11 0.95
C ARG A 251 -25.42 3.64 0.84
N SER A 252 -24.67 2.82 0.10
CA SER A 252 -24.96 1.40 -0.04
C SER A 252 -24.87 0.63 1.28
N VAL A 253 -24.01 1.05 2.21
CA VAL A 253 -23.96 0.50 3.57
C VAL A 253 -25.26 0.77 4.32
N HIS A 254 -25.83 1.97 4.22
CA HIS A 254 -27.12 2.30 4.84
C HIS A 254 -28.26 1.44 4.26
N GLU A 255 -28.29 1.27 2.94
CA GLU A 255 -29.27 0.42 2.25
C GLU A 255 -29.12 -1.05 2.65
N PHE A 256 -27.89 -1.56 2.69
CA PHE A 256 -27.59 -2.92 3.14
C PHE A 256 -28.06 -3.15 4.59
N ASN A 257 -27.75 -2.22 5.50
CA ASN A 257 -28.17 -2.31 6.91
C ASN A 257 -29.69 -2.26 7.11
N ALA A 258 -30.43 -1.62 6.18
CA ALA A 258 -31.89 -1.61 6.20
C ALA A 258 -32.48 -2.96 5.75
N ALA A 259 -31.81 -3.64 4.81
CA ALA A 259 -32.22 -4.94 4.29
C ALA A 259 -31.73 -6.13 5.15
N SER A 260 -30.63 -5.96 5.89
CA SER A 260 -29.94 -7.03 6.64
C SER A 260 -29.88 -6.71 8.15
N PRO A 261 -30.92 -7.06 8.94
CA PRO A 261 -30.97 -6.72 10.36
C PRO A 261 -29.91 -7.43 11.21
N ASP A 262 -29.42 -8.59 10.77
CA ASP A 262 -28.47 -9.43 11.53
C ASP A 262 -27.00 -9.14 11.22
N ASP A 263 -26.66 -8.77 9.97
CA ASP A 263 -25.29 -8.51 9.52
C ASP A 263 -25.00 -7.01 9.41
N LYS A 264 -25.27 -6.26 10.47
CA LYS A 264 -25.10 -4.80 10.42
C LYS A 264 -23.63 -4.40 10.34
N ILE A 265 -23.34 -3.47 9.45
CA ILE A 265 -22.07 -2.75 9.34
C ILE A 265 -22.14 -1.54 10.27
N ALA A 266 -21.18 -1.44 11.19
CA ALA A 266 -21.10 -0.32 12.14
C ALA A 266 -20.42 0.90 11.54
N GLN A 267 -19.38 0.69 10.73
CA GLN A 267 -18.56 1.77 10.18
C GLN A 267 -17.99 1.38 8.82
N ALA A 268 -17.85 2.38 7.95
CA ALA A 268 -17.05 2.30 6.72
C ALA A 268 -15.89 3.29 6.84
N ASN A 269 -14.66 2.81 6.67
CA ASN A 269 -13.44 3.60 6.75
C ASN A 269 -12.65 3.47 5.44
N PHE A 270 -12.01 4.56 5.04
CA PHE A 270 -11.26 4.65 3.80
C PHE A 270 -9.90 5.26 4.06
N SER A 271 -8.84 4.61 3.60
CA SER A 271 -7.50 5.17 3.74
C SER A 271 -6.48 4.49 2.84
N PRO A 272 -5.48 5.24 2.35
CA PRO A 272 -4.20 4.66 1.95
C PRO A 272 -3.60 3.84 3.10
N VAL A 273 -3.08 2.66 2.77
CA VAL A 273 -2.37 1.80 3.72
C VAL A 273 -1.12 2.52 4.22
N VAL A 274 -0.80 2.42 5.50
CA VAL A 274 0.49 2.83 6.04
C VAL A 274 1.38 1.61 6.19
N TYR A 275 2.50 1.68 5.49
CA TYR A 275 3.46 0.59 5.48
C TYR A 275 4.43 0.71 6.64
N TYR A 276 4.86 -0.42 7.17
CA TYR A 276 5.79 -0.46 8.28
C TYR A 276 6.93 -1.45 8.06
N ASP A 277 8.02 -1.23 8.80
CA ASP A 277 9.15 -2.13 8.86
C ASP A 277 8.96 -3.13 10.01
N PRO A 278 8.77 -4.44 9.75
CA PRO A 278 8.64 -5.46 10.78
C PRO A 278 9.79 -5.55 11.79
N CYS A 279 10.96 -4.98 11.47
CA CYS A 279 12.09 -4.95 12.38
C CYS A 279 12.18 -3.68 13.23
N LYS A 280 11.35 -2.66 12.97
CA LYS A 280 11.33 -1.44 13.78
C LYS A 280 10.17 -1.47 14.77
N LEU A 281 10.40 -0.88 15.94
CA LEU A 281 9.41 -0.79 17.01
C LEU A 281 8.18 -0.01 16.53
N PHE A 282 7.04 -0.70 16.49
CA PHE A 282 5.71 -0.08 16.38
C PHE A 282 4.98 -0.28 17.71
N ASP A 283 4.52 0.82 18.31
CA ASP A 283 3.67 0.76 19.50
C ASP A 283 2.22 0.52 19.06
N VAL A 284 1.85 -0.75 18.98
CA VAL A 284 0.52 -1.20 18.54
C VAL A 284 -0.60 -0.70 19.46
N GLN A 285 -0.31 -0.37 20.73
CA GLN A 285 -1.33 0.09 21.68
C GLN A 285 -1.90 1.47 21.33
N THR A 286 -1.23 2.22 20.46
CA THR A 286 -1.62 3.58 20.07
C THR A 286 -2.30 3.65 18.70
N ILE A 287 -2.43 2.53 17.98
CA ILE A 287 -2.87 2.52 16.58
C ILE A 287 -4.35 2.16 16.49
N ASN A 288 -5.20 3.18 16.42
CA ASN A 288 -6.64 3.03 16.20
C ASN A 288 -7.00 2.56 14.76
N GLU A 289 -6.01 2.37 13.89
CA GLU A 289 -6.18 2.15 12.45
C GLU A 289 -5.42 0.93 11.93
N PHE A 290 -5.33 -0.13 12.74
CA PHE A 290 -4.58 -1.34 12.42
C PHE A 290 -4.93 -1.95 11.06
N HIS A 291 -6.21 -1.88 10.67
CA HIS A 291 -6.73 -2.40 9.40
C HIS A 291 -6.12 -1.73 8.15
N PHE A 292 -5.36 -0.66 8.34
CA PHE A 292 -4.62 0.06 7.31
C PHE A 292 -3.10 -0.15 7.42
N LEU A 293 -2.62 -1.06 8.26
CA LEU A 293 -1.19 -1.38 8.34
C LEU A 293 -0.83 -2.55 7.42
N LYS A 294 0.32 -2.44 6.75
CA LYS A 294 0.85 -3.55 5.94
C LYS A 294 2.38 -3.60 5.98
N PRO A 295 3.01 -4.78 5.99
CA PRO A 295 4.46 -4.89 5.89
C PRO A 295 5.02 -4.22 4.63
N PHE A 296 6.18 -3.57 4.73
CA PHE A 296 6.78 -2.82 3.62
C PHE A 296 6.99 -3.63 2.35
N ARG A 297 7.13 -4.97 2.43
CA ARG A 297 7.29 -5.84 1.26
C ARG A 297 6.16 -5.68 0.24
N TYR A 298 4.99 -5.19 0.66
CA TYR A 298 3.85 -4.91 -0.21
C TYR A 298 3.73 -3.43 -0.63
N ALA A 299 4.64 -2.54 -0.23
CA ALA A 299 4.46 -1.11 -0.41
C ALA A 299 4.35 -0.68 -1.88
N TYR A 300 4.94 -1.43 -2.81
CA TYR A 300 4.89 -1.20 -4.25
C TYR A 300 3.44 -1.20 -4.77
N GLN A 301 2.50 -1.80 -4.04
CA GLN A 301 1.07 -1.81 -4.38
C GLN A 301 0.42 -0.43 -4.15
N ARG A 302 0.99 0.42 -3.27
CA ARG A 302 0.42 1.70 -2.80
C ARG A 302 -1.08 1.59 -2.54
N GLU A 303 -1.44 0.55 -1.82
CA GLU A 303 -2.81 0.15 -1.54
C GLU A 303 -3.64 1.25 -0.87
N PHE A 304 -4.90 1.35 -1.30
CA PHE A 304 -5.98 2.08 -0.67
C PHE A 304 -7.05 1.07 -0.25
N ARG A 305 -7.50 1.13 1.00
CA ARG A 305 -8.49 0.19 1.54
C ARG A 305 -9.80 0.89 1.81
N ALA A 306 -10.88 0.22 1.45
CA ALA A 306 -12.19 0.42 2.04
C ALA A 306 -12.44 -0.71 3.04
N ILE A 307 -12.65 -0.35 4.31
CA ILE A 307 -12.85 -1.26 5.43
C ILE A 307 -14.27 -1.12 5.96
N LEU A 308 -14.96 -2.23 6.14
CA LEU A 308 -16.28 -2.28 6.77
C LEU A 308 -16.16 -3.03 8.09
N ALA A 309 -16.38 -2.32 9.19
CA ALA A 309 -16.38 -2.90 10.52
C ALA A 309 -17.76 -3.48 10.85
N PRO A 310 -17.87 -4.74 11.28
CA PRO A 310 -19.14 -5.32 11.69
C PRO A 310 -19.62 -4.73 13.01
N LYS A 311 -20.95 -4.73 13.22
CA LYS A 311 -21.56 -4.29 14.49
C LYS A 311 -21.58 -5.37 15.57
N LYS A 312 -21.65 -6.64 15.19
CA LYS A 312 -21.82 -7.78 16.12
C LYS A 312 -21.06 -9.02 15.68
N ASN A 313 -21.34 -9.50 14.47
CA ASN A 313 -20.86 -10.80 14.01
C ASN A 313 -19.50 -10.68 13.32
N ARG A 314 -18.65 -11.69 13.51
CA ARG A 314 -17.42 -11.82 12.72
C ARG A 314 -17.77 -12.10 11.26
N PRO A 315 -17.19 -11.38 10.29
CA PRO A 315 -17.35 -11.62 8.86
C PRO A 315 -16.94 -13.04 8.46
N SER A 316 -17.91 -13.89 8.15
CA SER A 316 -17.63 -15.25 7.65
C SER A 316 -17.77 -15.37 6.13
N THR A 317 -18.52 -14.45 5.51
CA THR A 317 -18.82 -14.48 4.08
C THR A 317 -18.62 -13.11 3.43
N PRO A 318 -18.29 -13.05 2.13
CA PRO A 318 -18.24 -11.80 1.40
C PRO A 318 -19.61 -11.12 1.34
N ILE A 319 -19.61 -9.79 1.39
CA ILE A 319 -20.80 -8.99 1.12
C ILE A 319 -20.66 -8.22 -0.19
N PHE A 320 -21.81 -7.88 -0.79
CA PHE A 320 -21.90 -7.17 -2.04
C PHE A 320 -22.74 -5.92 -1.83
N LEU A 321 -22.13 -4.76 -2.06
CA LEU A 321 -22.80 -3.46 -2.05
C LEU A 321 -23.12 -3.05 -3.48
N ASN A 322 -24.26 -2.39 -3.69
CA ASN A 322 -24.64 -1.81 -4.97
C ASN A 322 -24.46 -0.30 -4.94
N LEU A 323 -23.44 0.22 -5.62
CA LEU A 323 -23.13 1.64 -5.71
C LEU A 323 -23.88 2.35 -6.84
N GLY A 324 -24.59 1.61 -7.68
CA GLY A 324 -25.00 2.05 -9.01
C GLY A 324 -23.83 2.16 -9.99
N PRO A 325 -24.12 2.34 -11.29
CA PRO A 325 -23.11 2.42 -12.34
C PRO A 325 -22.05 3.49 -12.03
N LEU A 326 -20.77 3.18 -12.26
CA LEU A 326 -19.65 4.11 -12.01
C LEU A 326 -19.22 4.88 -13.27
N THR A 327 -20.02 4.83 -14.34
CA THR A 327 -19.67 5.38 -15.67
C THR A 327 -19.43 6.88 -15.67
N ASP A 328 -19.91 7.60 -14.66
CA ASP A 328 -19.75 9.04 -14.48
C ASP A 328 -18.50 9.44 -13.69
N ILE A 329 -17.94 8.54 -12.88
CA ILE A 329 -16.76 8.80 -12.03
C ILE A 329 -15.55 7.92 -12.36
N ALA A 330 -15.71 6.95 -13.25
CA ALA A 330 -14.68 5.97 -13.54
C ALA A 330 -14.52 5.68 -15.04
N GLU A 331 -13.42 5.00 -15.37
CA GLU A 331 -13.12 4.46 -16.69
C GLU A 331 -12.71 2.98 -16.53
N LEU A 332 -13.15 2.13 -17.47
CA LEU A 332 -12.69 0.74 -17.55
C LEU A 332 -11.61 0.60 -18.64
N ILE A 333 -10.44 0.11 -18.24
CA ILE A 333 -9.35 -0.31 -19.11
C ILE A 333 -9.36 -1.83 -19.17
N SER A 334 -9.35 -2.44 -20.35
CA SER A 334 -9.30 -3.89 -20.48
C SER A 334 -8.69 -4.36 -21.79
N ALA A 335 -8.19 -5.60 -21.81
CA ALA A 335 -7.84 -6.34 -23.01
C ALA A 335 -9.04 -6.59 -23.95
#